data_AF-A0A7W0JWM1-F1
#
_entry.id   AF-A0A7W0JWM1-F1
#
_cell.length_a   1.000
_cell.length_b   1.000
_cell.length_c   1.000
_cell.angle_alpha   90.00
_cell.angle_beta   90.00
_cell.angle_gamma   90.00
#
_symmetry.space_group_name_H-M   'P 1'
#
loop_
_entity.id
_entity.type
_entity.pdbx_description
1 polymer ?
#
loop_
_entity_poly.entity_id
_entity_poly.type
_entity_poly.pdbx_seq_one_letter_code
_entity_poly.pdbx_strand_id
1 'polypeptide(L)'
;MADRDATVRRLRYTPAAAATVAIVFGVLVLEGYFFGLGSAYLPPTDPLIAVLFVLTGMALFALRLDFVPLEYGTAGAATLIAAMVLIEYALGVSLGIDTLLFPDAVAYFGGAFPGRPPPISAAVFFLTGLLLLPIRIARDPVVRRARLAAVIGAVLLPVMALAGHLFGVPELYALAPGVAIALHATLALFLLALGVALSTHEPEVTALLLARDPSTVLLRRLLPLAVMLPLLFAAGSIHALRLGIYQVHIGLLLYVALFIGLSLAAAFWVARIVRQADAERAAADRANAELALTERLLLAEEEAVAAVKDSERRTRELLEVLGHAA
;
A
#
# COMPACT_ATOMS: atom_id res chain seq x y z
N MET A 1 -21.63 13.42 6.56
CA MET A 1 -22.02 12.03 6.24
C MET A 1 -22.17 11.83 4.74
N ALA A 2 -22.94 12.65 4.02
CA ALA A 2 -23.13 12.53 2.56
C ALA A 2 -21.82 12.50 1.72
N ASP A 3 -20.79 13.28 2.08
CA ASP A 3 -19.51 13.30 1.36
C ASP A 3 -18.65 12.04 1.60
N ARG A 4 -18.80 11.42 2.77
CA ARG A 4 -18.17 10.15 3.14
C ARG A 4 -18.77 9.00 2.32
N ASP A 5 -20.10 8.99 2.18
CA ASP A 5 -20.82 7.97 1.41
C ASP A 5 -20.54 8.09 -0.09
N ALA A 6 -20.39 9.31 -0.62
CA ALA A 6 -19.98 9.54 -2.00
C ALA A 6 -18.55 9.05 -2.29
N THR A 7 -17.62 9.26 -1.35
CA THR A 7 -16.23 8.82 -1.46
C THR A 7 -16.11 7.29 -1.41
N VAL A 8 -16.81 6.64 -0.47
CA VAL A 8 -16.87 5.17 -0.37
C VAL A 8 -17.51 4.56 -1.62
N ARG A 9 -18.55 5.19 -2.15
CA ARG A 9 -19.17 4.74 -3.40
C ARG A 9 -18.21 4.83 -4.59
N ARG A 10 -17.43 5.91 -4.72
CA ARG A 10 -16.41 6.04 -5.79
C ARG A 10 -15.32 4.98 -5.66
N LEU A 11 -14.80 4.77 -4.44
CA LEU A 11 -13.80 3.74 -4.14
C LEU A 11 -14.26 2.33 -4.55
N ARG A 12 -15.57 2.06 -4.45
CA ARG A 12 -16.15 0.77 -4.89
C ARG A 12 -16.17 0.56 -6.40
N TYR A 13 -16.18 1.61 -7.23
CA TYR A 13 -16.18 1.48 -8.69
C TYR A 13 -14.77 1.50 -9.30
N THR A 14 -13.79 2.10 -8.61
CA THR A 14 -12.41 2.21 -9.10
C THR A 14 -11.78 0.87 -9.52
N PRO A 15 -11.92 -0.23 -8.76
CA PRO A 15 -11.35 -1.52 -9.18
C PRO A 15 -11.97 -2.08 -10.45
N ALA A 16 -13.28 -1.89 -10.66
CA ALA A 16 -13.96 -2.33 -11.88
C ALA A 16 -13.51 -1.53 -13.11
N ALA A 17 -13.37 -0.21 -12.94
CA ALA A 17 -12.83 0.66 -13.98
C ALA A 17 -11.37 0.28 -14.31
N ALA A 18 -10.53 0.06 -13.29
CA ALA A 18 -9.15 -0.37 -13.46
C ALA A 18 -9.02 -1.72 -14.19
N ALA A 19 -9.82 -2.72 -13.82
CA ALA A 19 -9.88 -4.02 -14.50
C ALA A 19 -10.29 -3.86 -15.97
N THR A 20 -11.33 -3.06 -16.24
CA THR A 20 -11.82 -2.82 -17.61
C THR A 20 -10.76 -2.13 -18.46
N VAL A 21 -10.12 -1.08 -17.93
CA VAL A 21 -9.03 -0.37 -18.62
C VAL A 21 -7.87 -1.31 -18.92
N ALA A 22 -7.46 -2.15 -17.96
CA ALA A 22 -6.39 -3.13 -18.16
C ALA A 22 -6.72 -4.15 -19.26
N ILE A 23 -7.94 -4.73 -19.23
CA ILE A 23 -8.38 -5.70 -20.24
C ILE A 23 -8.43 -5.06 -21.61
N VAL A 24 -9.09 -3.90 -21.74
CA VAL A 24 -9.20 -3.19 -23.03
C VAL A 24 -7.83 -2.80 -23.55
N PHE A 25 -6.95 -2.29 -22.68
CA PHE A 25 -5.58 -1.95 -23.04
C PHE A 25 -4.83 -3.17 -23.61
N GLY A 26 -4.86 -4.30 -22.91
CA GLY A 26 -4.20 -5.52 -23.35
C GLY A 26 -4.79 -6.07 -24.65
N VAL A 27 -6.11 -6.08 -24.81
CA VAL A 27 -6.78 -6.53 -26.04
C VAL A 27 -6.40 -5.64 -27.22
N LEU A 28 -6.43 -4.30 -27.07
CA LEU A 28 -6.05 -3.37 -28.14
C LEU A 28 -4.60 -3.56 -28.60
N VAL A 29 -3.68 -3.80 -27.66
CA VAL A 29 -2.28 -4.10 -28.00
C VAL A 29 -2.18 -5.41 -28.77
N LEU A 30 -2.84 -6.48 -28.30
CA LEU A 30 -2.82 -7.79 -28.97
C LEU A 30 -3.45 -7.75 -30.37
N GLU A 31 -4.56 -7.02 -30.56
CA GLU A 31 -5.16 -6.77 -31.87
C GLU A 31 -4.20 -6.04 -32.80
N GLY A 32 -3.47 -5.05 -32.28
CA GLY A 32 -2.43 -4.33 -33.03
C GLY A 32 -1.37 -5.26 -33.62
N TYR A 33 -0.91 -6.27 -32.86
CA TYR A 33 0.00 -7.30 -33.37
C TYR A 33 -0.69 -8.26 -34.33
N PHE A 34 -1.90 -8.74 -34.00
CA PHE A 34 -2.60 -9.74 -34.80
C PHE A 34 -2.92 -9.25 -36.22
N PHE A 35 -3.37 -8.01 -36.36
CA PHE A 35 -3.71 -7.42 -37.65
C PHE A 35 -2.50 -6.80 -38.37
N GLY A 36 -1.29 -6.86 -37.79
CA GLY A 36 -0.13 -6.15 -38.32
C GLY A 36 -0.29 -4.63 -38.33
N LEU A 37 -1.27 -4.11 -37.58
CA LEU A 37 -1.52 -2.68 -37.44
C LEU A 37 -0.47 -2.01 -36.54
N GLY A 38 0.37 -2.82 -35.86
CA GLY A 38 1.56 -2.35 -35.16
C GLY A 38 1.30 -1.15 -34.27
N SER A 39 2.14 -0.13 -34.39
CA SER A 39 2.04 1.13 -33.64
C SER A 39 1.01 2.12 -34.16
N ALA A 40 0.08 1.72 -35.05
CA ALA A 40 -0.88 2.62 -35.68
C ALA A 40 -1.79 3.34 -34.67
N TYR A 41 -2.04 2.74 -33.51
CA TYR A 41 -2.94 3.30 -32.48
C TYR A 41 -2.24 3.61 -31.16
N LEU A 42 -1.18 2.87 -30.80
CA LEU A 42 -0.41 3.09 -29.58
C LEU A 42 1.09 2.94 -29.87
N PRO A 43 1.95 3.67 -29.15
CA PRO A 43 3.38 3.40 -29.21
C PRO A 43 3.68 1.95 -28.81
N PRO A 44 4.77 1.37 -29.33
CA PRO A 44 5.09 -0.04 -29.14
C PRO A 44 5.02 -0.48 -27.68
N THR A 45 4.33 -1.59 -27.43
CA THR A 45 4.22 -2.22 -26.11
C THR A 45 4.37 -3.72 -26.30
N ASP A 46 5.14 -4.39 -25.44
CA ASP A 46 5.42 -5.82 -25.62
C ASP A 46 4.13 -6.68 -25.57
N PRO A 47 3.98 -7.69 -26.45
CA PRO A 47 2.80 -8.56 -26.45
C PRO A 47 2.59 -9.27 -25.11
N LEU A 48 3.69 -9.66 -24.45
CA LEU A 48 3.62 -10.35 -23.16
C LEU A 48 3.10 -9.43 -22.04
N ILE A 49 3.37 -8.12 -22.10
CA ILE A 49 2.76 -7.13 -21.20
C ILE A 49 1.25 -7.07 -21.43
N ALA A 50 0.81 -7.12 -22.68
CA ALA A 50 -0.61 -7.09 -23.03
C ALA A 50 -1.35 -8.31 -22.47
N VAL A 51 -0.75 -9.51 -22.58
CA VAL A 51 -1.28 -10.73 -21.95
C VAL A 51 -1.37 -10.58 -20.43
N LEU A 52 -0.32 -10.07 -19.78
CA LEU A 52 -0.32 -9.84 -18.34
C LEU A 52 -1.41 -8.84 -17.91
N PHE A 53 -1.65 -7.78 -18.68
CA PHE A 53 -2.76 -6.85 -18.45
C PHE A 53 -4.12 -7.53 -18.52
N VAL A 54 -4.36 -8.36 -19.55
CA VAL A 54 -5.61 -9.11 -19.69
C VAL A 54 -5.79 -10.08 -18.52
N LEU A 55 -4.77 -10.88 -18.20
CA LEU A 55 -4.86 -11.88 -17.13
C LEU A 55 -5.09 -11.24 -15.76
N THR A 56 -4.30 -10.22 -15.38
CA THR A 56 -4.46 -9.55 -14.08
C THR A 56 -5.77 -8.74 -14.02
N GLY A 57 -6.20 -8.14 -15.14
CA GLY A 57 -7.49 -7.47 -15.23
C GLY A 57 -8.66 -8.43 -15.08
N MET A 58 -8.62 -9.59 -15.72
CA MET A 58 -9.61 -10.66 -15.57
C MET A 58 -9.63 -11.22 -14.15
N ALA A 59 -8.47 -11.40 -13.51
CA ALA A 59 -8.37 -11.83 -12.12
C ALA A 59 -9.06 -10.83 -11.18
N LEU A 60 -8.79 -9.52 -11.36
CA LEU A 60 -9.43 -8.46 -10.59
C LEU A 60 -10.94 -8.39 -10.83
N PHE A 61 -11.40 -8.63 -12.06
CA PHE A 61 -12.82 -8.67 -12.39
C PHE A 61 -13.51 -9.90 -11.79
N ALA A 62 -12.87 -11.07 -11.87
CA ALA A 62 -13.35 -12.33 -11.31
C ALA A 62 -13.47 -12.27 -9.79
N LEU A 63 -12.50 -11.66 -9.10
CA LEU A 63 -12.54 -11.38 -7.66
C LEU A 63 -13.81 -10.61 -7.27
N ARG A 64 -14.30 -9.70 -8.10
CA ARG A 64 -15.53 -8.94 -7.83
C ARG A 64 -16.81 -9.70 -8.09
N LEU A 65 -16.75 -10.70 -8.95
CA LEU A 65 -17.88 -11.58 -9.26
C LEU A 65 -17.90 -12.83 -8.36
N ASP A 66 -16.99 -12.90 -7.38
CA ASP A 66 -16.76 -14.07 -6.51
C ASP A 66 -16.51 -15.37 -7.32
N PHE A 67 -15.95 -15.24 -8.53
CA PHE A 67 -15.72 -16.38 -9.43
C PHE A 67 -14.31 -16.96 -9.26
N VAL A 68 -14.15 -17.69 -8.14
CA VAL A 68 -12.87 -18.22 -7.65
C VAL A 68 -12.04 -19.00 -8.69
N PRO A 69 -12.62 -19.89 -9.53
CA PRO A 69 -11.81 -20.65 -10.50
C PRO A 69 -11.11 -19.76 -11.52
N LEU A 70 -11.82 -18.73 -12.03
CA LEU A 70 -11.27 -17.80 -13.01
C LEU A 70 -10.25 -16.87 -12.37
N GLU A 71 -10.55 -16.36 -11.17
CA GLU A 71 -9.61 -15.56 -10.37
C GLU A 71 -8.30 -16.33 -10.15
N TYR A 72 -8.38 -17.56 -9.64
CA TYR A 72 -7.19 -18.38 -9.35
C TYR A 72 -6.40 -18.71 -10.60
N GLY A 73 -7.07 -19.11 -11.69
CA GLY A 73 -6.43 -19.45 -12.95
C GLY A 73 -5.70 -18.25 -13.56
N THR A 74 -6.37 -17.10 -13.63
CA THR A 74 -5.81 -15.90 -14.27
C THR A 74 -4.77 -15.19 -13.40
N ALA A 75 -4.98 -15.08 -12.08
CA ALA A 75 -3.99 -14.54 -11.15
C ALA A 75 -2.75 -15.43 -11.08
N GLY A 76 -2.95 -16.76 -11.00
CA GLY A 76 -1.88 -17.75 -10.98
C GLY A 76 -1.02 -17.69 -12.26
N ALA A 77 -1.67 -17.67 -13.43
CA ALA A 77 -0.99 -17.54 -14.71
C ALA A 77 -0.19 -16.23 -14.81
N ALA A 78 -0.80 -15.08 -14.47
CA ALA A 78 -0.11 -13.79 -14.49
C ALA A 78 1.11 -13.78 -13.55
N THR A 79 0.96 -14.34 -12.34
CA THR A 79 2.02 -14.42 -11.34
C THR A 79 3.17 -15.31 -11.83
N LEU A 80 2.85 -16.46 -12.41
CA LEU A 80 3.84 -17.40 -12.92
C LEU A 80 4.64 -16.80 -14.08
N ILE A 81 3.95 -16.20 -15.06
CA ILE A 81 4.60 -15.55 -16.21
C ILE A 81 5.51 -14.42 -15.73
N ALA A 82 5.01 -13.55 -14.85
CA ALA A 82 5.79 -12.45 -14.29
C ALA A 82 7.00 -12.95 -13.47
N ALA A 83 6.84 -14.03 -12.70
CA ALA A 83 7.94 -14.67 -11.98
C ALA A 83 9.01 -15.23 -12.93
N MET A 84 8.61 -15.87 -14.02
CA MET A 84 9.54 -16.38 -15.03
C MET A 84 10.36 -15.25 -15.66
N VAL A 85 9.73 -14.12 -16.02
CA VAL A 85 10.45 -12.94 -16.54
C VAL A 85 11.47 -12.40 -15.52
N LEU A 86 11.10 -12.32 -14.24
CA LEU A 86 12.03 -11.89 -13.19
C LEU A 86 13.20 -12.86 -13.01
N ILE A 87 12.94 -14.17 -13.11
CA ILE A 87 13.99 -15.21 -13.05
C ILE A 87 14.93 -15.11 -14.25
N GLU A 88 14.43 -14.82 -15.45
CA GLU A 88 15.26 -14.57 -16.64
C GLU A 88 16.24 -13.42 -16.40
N TYR A 89 15.79 -12.31 -15.80
CA TYR A 89 16.67 -11.21 -15.44
C TYR A 89 17.65 -11.56 -14.32
N ALA A 90 17.18 -12.27 -13.29
CA ALA A 90 18.02 -12.60 -12.12
C ALA A 90 19.14 -13.60 -12.45
N LEU A 91 18.85 -14.59 -13.31
CA LEU A 91 19.80 -15.64 -13.69
C LEU A 91 20.51 -15.34 -15.01
N GLY A 92 20.11 -14.29 -15.74
CA GLY A 92 20.65 -13.98 -17.06
C GLY A 92 20.34 -15.04 -18.11
N VAL A 93 19.26 -15.81 -17.92
CA VAL A 93 18.82 -16.86 -18.85
C VAL A 93 17.73 -16.35 -19.78
N SER A 94 17.54 -17.02 -20.91
CA SER A 94 16.38 -16.85 -21.76
C SER A 94 15.57 -18.13 -21.78
N LEU A 95 14.37 -18.08 -21.20
CA LEU A 95 13.36 -19.13 -21.23
C LEU A 95 12.55 -19.07 -22.54
N GLY A 96 12.66 -17.96 -23.29
CA GLY A 96 12.02 -17.76 -24.58
C GLY A 96 10.54 -17.38 -24.51
N ILE A 97 9.99 -17.13 -23.31
CA ILE A 97 8.58 -16.77 -23.13
C ILE A 97 8.21 -15.42 -23.78
N ASP A 98 9.20 -14.55 -23.92
CA ASP A 98 9.15 -13.22 -24.51
C ASP A 98 8.99 -13.25 -26.05
N THR A 99 9.35 -14.37 -26.68
CA THR A 99 9.29 -14.54 -28.15
C THR A 99 8.23 -15.54 -28.63
N LEU A 100 7.50 -16.17 -27.71
CA LEU A 100 6.39 -17.09 -28.06
C LEU A 100 5.27 -16.39 -28.84
N LEU A 101 5.01 -15.12 -28.51
CA LEU A 101 3.94 -14.31 -29.09
C LEU A 101 4.53 -13.33 -30.10
N PHE A 102 4.19 -13.54 -31.38
CA PHE A 102 4.59 -12.67 -32.49
C PHE A 102 6.12 -12.49 -32.62
N PRO A 103 6.90 -13.58 -32.76
CA PRO A 103 8.37 -13.55 -32.78
C PRO A 103 8.94 -12.56 -33.81
N ASP A 104 8.37 -12.53 -35.01
CA ASP A 104 8.83 -11.65 -36.09
C ASP A 104 8.61 -10.17 -35.78
N ALA A 105 7.46 -9.84 -35.16
CA ALA A 105 7.14 -8.46 -34.79
C ALA A 105 8.01 -7.97 -33.63
N VAL A 106 8.28 -8.85 -32.68
CA VAL A 106 9.11 -8.57 -31.51
C VAL A 106 10.59 -8.40 -31.88
N ALA A 107 11.09 -9.19 -32.84
CA ALA A 107 12.45 -9.09 -33.34
C ALA A 107 12.77 -7.71 -33.95
N TYR A 108 11.74 -7.02 -34.45
CA TYR A 108 11.86 -5.68 -35.03
C TYR A 108 12.19 -4.58 -33.99
N PHE A 109 11.91 -4.80 -32.70
CA PHE A 109 12.13 -3.77 -31.67
C PHE A 109 13.61 -3.47 -31.38
N GLY A 110 14.54 -4.32 -31.83
CA GLY A 110 15.98 -4.03 -31.78
C GLY A 110 16.48 -3.66 -30.38
N GLY A 111 16.66 -4.66 -29.51
CA GLY A 111 17.14 -4.46 -28.14
C GLY A 111 17.87 -5.69 -27.61
N ALA A 112 18.51 -5.55 -26.44
CA ALA A 112 19.22 -6.66 -25.79
C ALA A 112 18.29 -7.82 -25.40
N PHE A 113 17.00 -7.53 -25.22
CA PHE A 113 15.97 -8.51 -24.85
C PHE A 113 14.70 -8.28 -25.67
N PRO A 114 14.60 -8.84 -26.89
CA PRO A 114 13.43 -8.63 -27.76
C PRO A 114 12.14 -9.16 -27.11
N GLY A 115 11.17 -8.28 -26.85
CA GLY A 115 9.83 -8.63 -26.36
C GLY A 115 9.74 -8.97 -24.89
N ARG A 116 10.86 -8.83 -24.18
CA ARG A 116 10.91 -9.10 -22.75
C ARG A 116 10.32 -7.92 -21.98
N PRO A 117 9.27 -8.13 -21.17
CA PRO A 117 8.69 -7.06 -20.37
C PRO A 117 9.75 -6.38 -19.48
N PRO A 118 9.71 -5.05 -19.32
CA PRO A 118 10.60 -4.34 -18.41
C PRO A 118 10.54 -4.94 -16.99
N PRO A 119 11.68 -4.99 -16.26
CA PRO A 119 11.72 -5.56 -14.91
C PRO A 119 10.70 -4.94 -13.95
N ILE A 120 10.46 -3.63 -14.09
CA ILE A 120 9.49 -2.90 -13.28
C ILE A 120 8.06 -3.38 -13.53
N SER A 121 7.71 -3.65 -14.78
CA SER A 121 6.41 -4.16 -15.17
C SER A 121 6.20 -5.56 -14.63
N ALA A 122 7.20 -6.45 -14.83
CA ALA A 122 7.18 -7.82 -14.32
C ALA A 122 7.03 -7.86 -12.80
N ALA A 123 7.78 -7.02 -12.07
CA ALA A 123 7.66 -6.90 -10.62
C ALA A 123 6.25 -6.50 -10.17
N VAL A 124 5.62 -5.53 -10.83
CA VAL A 124 4.26 -5.10 -10.49
C VAL A 124 3.23 -6.17 -10.82
N PHE A 125 3.32 -6.84 -11.96
CA PHE A 125 2.43 -7.95 -12.31
C PHE A 125 2.59 -9.14 -11.35
N PHE A 126 3.81 -9.44 -10.93
CA PHE A 126 4.07 -10.47 -9.92
C PHE A 126 3.41 -10.11 -8.58
N LEU A 127 3.62 -8.88 -8.08
CA LEU A 127 3.04 -8.43 -6.81
C LEU A 127 1.52 -8.37 -6.86
N THR A 128 0.95 -7.82 -7.93
CA THR A 128 -0.52 -7.71 -8.10
C THR A 128 -1.16 -9.09 -8.27
N GLY A 129 -0.54 -10.00 -9.02
CA GLY A 129 -0.98 -11.39 -9.12
C GLY A 129 -0.97 -12.10 -7.76
N LEU A 130 0.11 -11.94 -6.98
CA LEU A 130 0.21 -12.52 -5.63
C LEU A 130 -0.86 -11.97 -4.67
N LEU A 131 -1.19 -10.69 -4.78
CA LEU A 131 -2.24 -10.05 -3.99
C LEU A 131 -3.65 -10.57 -4.34
N LEU A 132 -3.88 -10.87 -5.61
CA LEU A 132 -5.12 -11.44 -6.13
C LEU A 132 -5.25 -12.95 -5.88
N LEU A 133 -4.17 -13.65 -5.49
CA LEU A 133 -4.29 -15.05 -5.11
C LEU A 133 -5.02 -15.18 -3.75
N PRO A 134 -6.06 -16.04 -3.65
CA PRO A 134 -6.81 -16.26 -2.42
C PRO A 134 -5.98 -17.09 -1.43
N ILE A 135 -5.06 -16.43 -0.73
CA ILE A 135 -4.24 -17.05 0.33
C ILE A 135 -5.06 -17.13 1.61
N ARG A 136 -5.49 -18.34 1.98
CA ARG A 136 -6.32 -18.62 3.18
C ARG A 136 -5.60 -18.41 4.53
N ILE A 137 -4.34 -17.95 4.53
CA ILE A 137 -3.50 -17.76 5.72
C ILE A 137 -3.61 -16.31 6.27
N ALA A 138 -4.76 -15.67 6.11
CA ALA A 138 -4.98 -14.24 6.41
C ALA A 138 -4.76 -13.85 7.89
N ARG A 139 -4.62 -14.80 8.81
CA ARG A 139 -4.43 -14.55 10.24
C ARG A 139 -2.96 -14.48 10.69
N ASP A 140 -2.02 -14.91 9.86
CA ASP A 140 -0.60 -14.81 10.21
C ASP A 140 -0.12 -13.35 10.10
N PRO A 141 0.43 -12.75 11.18
CA PRO A 141 0.94 -11.38 11.15
C PRO A 141 2.08 -11.16 10.15
N VAL A 142 2.89 -12.19 9.86
CA VAL A 142 3.96 -12.12 8.85
C VAL A 142 3.37 -12.02 7.45
N VAL A 143 2.38 -12.88 7.14
CA VAL A 143 1.67 -12.84 5.85
C VAL A 143 0.96 -11.50 5.66
N ARG A 144 0.32 -10.96 6.71
CA ARG A 144 -0.32 -9.64 6.66
C ARG A 144 0.67 -8.52 6.34
N ARG A 145 1.85 -8.51 6.99
CA ARG A 145 2.91 -7.54 6.70
C ARG A 145 3.46 -7.69 5.28
N ALA A 146 3.66 -8.92 4.82
CA ALA A 146 4.13 -9.20 3.46
C ALA A 146 3.13 -8.72 2.41
N ARG A 147 1.82 -8.96 2.61
CA ARG A 147 0.77 -8.43 1.72
C ARG A 147 0.74 -6.91 1.71
N LEU A 148 0.86 -6.26 2.87
CA LEU A 148 0.95 -4.80 2.93
C LEU A 148 2.18 -4.26 2.17
N ALA A 149 3.34 -4.88 2.35
CA ALA A 149 4.55 -4.52 1.61
C ALA A 149 4.37 -4.72 0.09
N ALA A 150 3.70 -5.80 -0.32
CA ALA A 150 3.39 -6.07 -1.73
C ALA A 150 2.44 -5.00 -2.32
N VAL A 151 1.42 -4.55 -1.57
CA VAL A 151 0.55 -3.44 -2.00
C VAL A 151 1.36 -2.15 -2.20
N ILE A 152 2.21 -1.81 -1.23
CA ILE A 152 3.05 -0.60 -1.29
C ILE A 152 3.97 -0.68 -2.51
N GLY A 153 4.65 -1.82 -2.71
CA GLY A 153 5.54 -2.03 -3.85
C GLY A 153 4.81 -1.95 -5.19
N ALA A 154 3.65 -2.60 -5.31
CA ALA A 154 2.84 -2.62 -6.53
C ALA A 154 2.39 -1.22 -6.96
N VAL A 155 2.11 -0.33 -6.02
CA VAL A 155 1.70 1.06 -6.30
C VAL A 155 2.90 1.99 -6.50
N LEU A 156 3.96 1.82 -5.71
CA LEU A 156 5.12 2.72 -5.73
C LEU A 156 5.96 2.56 -7.00
N LEU A 157 6.12 1.33 -7.51
CA LEU A 157 6.93 1.07 -8.70
C LEU A 157 6.38 1.81 -9.96
N PRO A 158 5.08 1.74 -10.32
CA PRO A 158 4.54 2.54 -11.41
C PRO A 158 4.64 4.06 -11.15
N VAL A 159 4.50 4.53 -9.90
CA VAL A 159 4.69 5.94 -9.56
C VAL A 159 6.12 6.39 -9.84
N MET A 160 7.11 5.56 -9.51
CA MET A 160 8.52 5.81 -9.83
C MET A 160 8.75 5.90 -11.34
N ALA A 161 8.18 4.97 -12.11
CA ALA A 161 8.25 5.02 -13.58
C ALA A 161 7.57 6.28 -14.15
N LEU A 162 6.39 6.67 -13.63
CA LEU A 162 5.71 7.90 -14.02
C LEU A 162 6.54 9.15 -13.72
N ALA A 163 7.19 9.20 -12.55
CA ALA A 163 8.12 10.27 -12.22
C ALA A 163 9.30 10.30 -13.21
N GLY A 164 9.85 9.13 -13.56
CA GLY A 164 10.87 9.00 -14.59
C GLY A 164 10.45 9.58 -15.95
N HIS A 165 9.23 9.25 -16.40
CA HIS A 165 8.66 9.85 -17.62
C HIS A 165 8.47 11.36 -17.49
N LEU A 166 7.97 11.84 -16.36
CA LEU A 166 7.70 13.27 -16.13
C LEU A 166 8.98 14.12 -16.12
N PHE A 167 10.06 13.60 -15.51
CA PHE A 167 11.34 14.31 -15.40
C PHE A 167 12.33 13.98 -16.51
N GLY A 168 12.01 13.02 -17.37
CA GLY A 168 12.90 12.54 -18.43
C GLY A 168 14.15 11.87 -17.85
N VAL A 169 13.95 10.96 -16.90
CA VAL A 169 14.99 10.14 -16.23
C VAL A 169 14.77 8.68 -16.62
N PRO A 170 15.39 8.20 -17.72
CA PRO A 170 15.22 6.84 -18.22
C PRO A 170 15.49 5.76 -17.18
N GLU A 171 16.42 5.99 -16.26
CA GLU A 171 16.84 5.03 -15.23
C GLU A 171 15.68 4.59 -14.32
N LEU A 172 14.61 5.39 -14.21
CA LEU A 172 13.44 5.09 -13.38
C LEU A 172 12.37 4.25 -14.09
N TYR A 173 12.42 4.15 -15.43
CA TYR A 173 11.46 3.37 -16.22
C TYR A 173 12.11 2.39 -17.22
N ALA A 174 13.44 2.40 -17.32
CA ALA A 174 14.26 1.55 -18.16
C ALA A 174 15.39 0.87 -17.34
N LEU A 175 14.98 0.02 -16.39
CA LEU A 175 15.88 -0.69 -15.47
C LEU A 175 16.75 -1.77 -16.13
N ALA A 176 16.50 -2.08 -17.41
CA ALA A 176 17.30 -3.03 -18.18
C ALA A 176 17.77 -2.38 -19.50
N PRO A 177 18.98 -2.72 -19.99
CA PRO A 177 19.52 -2.14 -21.22
C PRO A 177 18.57 -2.31 -22.41
N GLY A 178 18.16 -1.19 -23.01
CA GLY A 178 17.29 -1.19 -24.20
C GLY A 178 15.84 -1.61 -23.94
N VAL A 179 15.41 -1.72 -22.68
CA VAL A 179 14.05 -2.13 -22.32
C VAL A 179 13.44 -1.09 -21.40
N ALA A 180 12.40 -0.41 -21.88
CA ALA A 180 11.73 0.69 -21.19
C ALA A 180 10.21 0.51 -21.22
N ILE A 181 9.52 0.77 -20.10
CA ILE A 181 8.06 0.81 -20.10
C ILE A 181 7.56 2.13 -20.69
N ALA A 182 6.62 2.06 -21.64
CA ALA A 182 6.01 3.25 -22.23
C ALA A 182 5.08 3.99 -21.24
N LEU A 183 4.89 5.30 -21.41
CA LEU A 183 4.11 6.14 -20.50
C LEU A 183 2.66 5.67 -20.34
N HIS A 184 1.99 5.35 -21.45
CA HIS A 184 0.60 4.88 -21.45
C HIS A 184 0.46 3.53 -20.73
N ALA A 185 1.39 2.60 -20.96
CA ALA A 185 1.45 1.32 -20.24
C ALA A 185 1.73 1.53 -18.75
N THR A 186 2.58 2.50 -18.40
CA THR A 186 2.84 2.87 -17.00
C THR A 186 1.60 3.40 -16.30
N LEU A 187 0.81 4.26 -16.97
CA LEU A 187 -0.46 4.76 -16.45
C LEU A 187 -1.48 3.63 -16.26
N ALA A 188 -1.63 2.75 -17.24
CA ALA A 188 -2.51 1.59 -17.14
C ALA A 188 -2.09 0.65 -16.00
N LEU A 189 -0.78 0.42 -15.83
CA LEU A 189 -0.22 -0.41 -14.78
C LEU A 189 -0.44 0.20 -13.39
N PHE A 190 -0.27 1.52 -13.26
CA PHE A 190 -0.58 2.24 -12.02
C PHE A 190 -2.07 2.13 -11.65
N LEU A 191 -2.97 2.35 -12.61
CA LEU A 191 -4.42 2.22 -12.39
C LEU A 191 -4.80 0.80 -11.98
N LEU A 192 -4.23 -0.22 -12.63
CA LEU A 192 -4.43 -1.63 -12.28
C LEU A 192 -3.94 -1.93 -10.86
N ALA A 193 -2.72 -1.52 -10.50
CA ALA A 193 -2.17 -1.72 -9.16
C ALA A 193 -3.02 -1.04 -8.08
N LEU A 194 -3.53 0.17 -8.36
CA LEU A 194 -4.45 0.87 -7.46
C LEU A 194 -5.78 0.12 -7.33
N GLY A 195 -6.33 -0.41 -8.43
CA GLY A 195 -7.53 -1.24 -8.42
C GLY A 195 -7.38 -2.49 -7.55
N VAL A 196 -6.25 -3.19 -7.66
CA VAL A 196 -5.92 -4.36 -6.84
C VAL A 196 -5.73 -4.00 -5.37
N ALA A 197 -5.05 -2.89 -5.07
CA ALA A 197 -4.89 -2.42 -3.69
C ALA A 197 -6.25 -2.13 -3.04
N LEU A 198 -7.16 -1.49 -3.78
CA LEU A 198 -8.50 -1.14 -3.31
C LEU A 198 -9.43 -2.35 -3.16
N SER A 199 -9.28 -3.39 -3.98
CA SER A 199 -10.11 -4.61 -3.88
C SER A 199 -9.64 -5.56 -2.80
N THR A 200 -8.32 -5.70 -2.60
CA THR A 200 -7.75 -6.71 -1.70
C THR A 200 -7.57 -6.20 -0.26
N HIS A 201 -7.45 -4.89 -0.08
CA HIS A 201 -7.20 -4.24 1.21
C HIS A 201 -8.16 -3.06 1.44
N GLU A 202 -9.43 -3.20 1.02
CA GLU A 202 -10.46 -2.17 1.22
C GLU A 202 -10.51 -1.67 2.68
N PRO A 203 -10.49 -2.53 3.72
CA PRO A 203 -10.55 -2.06 5.12
C PRO A 203 -9.32 -1.25 5.52
N GLU A 204 -8.11 -1.70 5.17
CA GLU A 204 -6.86 -1.02 5.52
C GLU A 204 -6.71 0.29 4.75
N VAL A 205 -7.03 0.31 3.46
CA VAL A 205 -6.99 1.52 2.62
C VAL A 205 -8.07 2.50 3.05
N THR A 206 -9.28 2.03 3.37
CA THR A 206 -10.38 2.87 3.89
C THR A 206 -10.03 3.39 5.28
N ALA A 207 -9.39 2.61 6.15
CA ALA A 207 -8.87 3.09 7.42
C ALA A 207 -7.79 4.17 7.18
N LEU A 208 -6.86 3.96 6.24
CA LEU A 208 -5.86 4.96 5.87
C LEU A 208 -6.48 6.27 5.34
N LEU A 209 -7.52 6.17 4.53
CA LEU A 209 -8.12 7.29 3.80
C LEU A 209 -9.29 7.95 4.52
N LEU A 210 -9.94 7.28 5.48
CA LEU A 210 -11.12 7.79 6.17
C LEU A 210 -11.09 7.69 7.70
N ALA A 211 -10.17 6.96 8.33
CA ALA A 211 -10.06 6.98 9.80
C ALA A 211 -9.67 8.38 10.30
N ARG A 212 -10.18 8.72 11.48
CA ARG A 212 -9.93 10.01 12.15
C ARG A 212 -8.83 9.90 13.20
N ASP A 213 -8.10 8.80 13.21
CA ASP A 213 -7.06 8.57 14.19
C ASP A 213 -5.90 9.55 13.96
N PRO A 214 -5.26 10.05 15.03
CA PRO A 214 -4.11 10.96 14.92
C PRO A 214 -3.02 10.41 14.00
N SER A 215 -2.79 9.09 14.03
CA SER A 215 -1.87 8.35 13.17
C SER A 215 -2.22 8.44 11.68
N THR A 216 -3.52 8.43 11.35
CA THR A 216 -4.02 8.51 9.98
C THR A 216 -3.94 9.92 9.41
N VAL A 217 -4.25 10.94 10.23
CA VAL A 217 -4.05 12.35 9.86
C VAL A 217 -2.57 12.63 9.59
N LEU A 218 -1.70 12.06 10.43
CA LEU A 218 -0.25 12.12 10.25
C LEU A 218 0.18 11.53 8.92
N LEU A 219 -0.29 10.32 8.64
CA LEU A 219 0.09 9.59 7.45
C LEU A 219 -0.37 10.31 6.18
N ARG A 220 -1.58 10.89 6.15
CA ARG A 220 -2.05 11.68 5.00
C ARG A 220 -1.24 12.96 4.75
N ARG A 221 -0.54 13.48 5.76
CA ARG A 221 0.32 14.66 5.61
C ARG A 221 1.75 14.28 5.24
N LEU A 222 2.26 13.19 5.82
CA LEU A 222 3.62 12.69 5.56
C LEU A 222 3.74 11.94 4.24
N LEU A 223 2.74 11.17 3.83
CA LEU A 223 2.78 10.38 2.59
C LEU A 223 2.99 11.25 1.35
N PRO A 224 2.16 12.30 1.08
CA PRO A 224 2.41 13.17 -0.06
C PRO A 224 3.73 13.92 0.09
N LEU A 225 4.14 14.33 1.30
CA LEU A 225 5.43 15.00 1.50
C LEU A 225 6.62 14.07 1.20
N ALA A 226 6.55 12.83 1.64
CA ALA A 226 7.58 11.81 1.43
C ALA A 226 7.75 11.43 -0.04
N VAL A 227 6.71 11.59 -0.86
CA VAL A 227 6.77 11.38 -2.31
C VAL A 227 7.13 12.68 -3.04
N MET A 228 6.40 13.76 -2.79
CA MET A 228 6.57 15.04 -3.49
C MET A 228 7.94 15.64 -3.27
N LEU A 229 8.49 15.56 -2.06
CA LEU A 229 9.70 16.30 -1.72
C LEU A 229 10.96 15.72 -2.39
N PRO A 230 11.17 14.39 -2.44
CA PRO A 230 12.18 13.79 -3.31
C PRO A 230 11.95 14.09 -4.80
N LEU A 231 10.70 14.06 -5.28
CA LEU A 231 10.38 14.37 -6.68
C LEU A 231 10.72 15.82 -7.04
N LEU A 232 10.35 16.79 -6.19
CA LEU A 232 10.65 18.21 -6.37
C LEU A 232 12.15 18.47 -6.31
N PHE A 233 12.85 17.83 -5.38
CA PHE A 233 14.30 17.92 -5.30
C PHE A 233 14.96 17.35 -6.56
N ALA A 234 14.50 16.19 -7.04
CA ALA A 234 15.00 15.58 -8.27
C ALA A 234 14.76 16.51 -9.47
N ALA A 235 13.55 17.07 -9.61
CA ALA A 235 13.20 18.00 -10.68
C ALA A 235 14.12 19.24 -10.71
N GLY A 236 14.26 19.90 -9.55
CA GLY A 236 15.11 21.07 -9.39
C GLY A 236 16.58 20.73 -9.62
N SER A 237 17.02 19.55 -9.17
CA SER A 237 18.40 19.11 -9.33
C SER A 237 18.76 18.79 -10.76
N ILE A 238 17.87 18.11 -11.49
CA ILE A 238 18.05 17.83 -12.92
C ILE A 238 18.12 19.15 -13.70
N HIS A 239 17.25 20.11 -13.40
CA HIS A 239 17.32 21.44 -14.03
C HIS A 239 18.62 22.17 -13.71
N ALA A 240 19.08 22.14 -12.45
CA ALA A 240 20.30 22.79 -12.03
C ALA A 240 21.56 22.14 -12.64
N LEU A 241 21.58 20.81 -12.77
CA LEU A 241 22.64 20.09 -13.50
C LEU A 241 22.65 20.47 -14.98
N ARG A 242 21.48 20.52 -15.63
CA ARG A 242 21.37 20.91 -17.06
C ARG A 242 21.84 22.34 -17.31
N LEU A 243 21.64 23.23 -16.33
CA LEU A 243 22.13 24.62 -16.36
C LEU A 243 23.61 24.75 -15.95
N GLY A 244 24.27 23.66 -15.54
CA GLY A 244 25.67 23.66 -15.11
C GLY A 244 25.92 24.37 -13.77
N ILE A 245 24.87 24.58 -12.95
CA ILE A 245 24.96 25.32 -11.68
C ILE A 245 25.84 24.58 -10.67
N TYR A 246 25.82 23.25 -10.69
CA TYR A 246 26.68 22.42 -9.85
C TYR A 246 26.93 21.02 -10.45
N GLN A 247 27.98 20.36 -9.96
CA GLN A 247 28.40 19.02 -10.39
C GLN A 247 27.55 17.91 -9.75
N VAL A 248 27.42 16.75 -10.42
CA VAL A 248 26.61 15.60 -9.97
C VAL A 248 26.87 15.23 -8.49
N HIS A 249 28.13 15.22 -8.06
CA HIS A 249 28.51 14.85 -6.69
C HIS A 249 27.98 15.84 -5.64
N ILE A 250 27.92 17.13 -5.96
CA ILE A 250 27.36 18.15 -5.07
C ILE A 250 25.85 17.97 -4.94
N GLY A 251 25.16 17.64 -6.04
CA GLY A 251 23.74 17.29 -6.03
C GLY A 251 23.43 16.10 -5.14
N LEU A 252 24.25 15.04 -5.23
CA LEU A 252 24.12 13.86 -4.40
C LEU A 252 24.35 14.18 -2.91
N LEU A 253 25.36 14.99 -2.58
CA LEU A 253 25.62 15.40 -1.20
C LEU A 253 24.47 16.23 -0.63
N LEU A 254 23.91 17.16 -1.41
CA LEU A 254 22.72 17.93 -1.03
C LEU A 254 21.51 17.03 -0.84
N TYR A 255 21.31 16.03 -1.71
CA TYR A 255 20.24 15.06 -1.57
C TYR A 255 20.37 14.24 -0.28
N VAL A 256 21.57 13.71 -0.01
CA VAL A 256 21.85 12.94 1.20
C VAL A 256 21.65 13.81 2.45
N ALA A 257 22.15 15.04 2.45
CA ALA A 257 21.98 15.97 3.56
C ALA A 257 20.49 16.30 3.81
N LEU A 258 19.73 16.56 2.75
CA LEU A 258 18.29 16.80 2.82
C LEU A 258 17.56 15.56 3.35
N PHE A 259 17.89 14.38 2.84
CA PHE A 259 17.27 13.12 3.24
C PHE A 259 17.55 12.79 4.71
N ILE A 260 18.80 12.97 5.17
CA ILE A 260 19.16 12.83 6.59
C ILE A 260 18.38 13.83 7.44
N GLY A 261 18.36 15.10 7.05
CA GLY A 261 17.64 16.15 7.78
C GLY A 261 16.15 15.86 7.92
N LEU A 262 15.50 15.43 6.84
CA LEU A 262 14.09 15.03 6.84
C LEU A 262 13.84 13.78 7.67
N SER A 263 14.72 12.78 7.57
CA SER A 263 14.61 11.55 8.34
C SER A 263 14.73 11.82 9.84
N LEU A 264 15.67 12.68 10.24
CA LEU A 264 15.80 13.13 11.63
C LEU A 264 14.57 13.93 12.06
N ALA A 265 14.12 14.89 11.25
CA ALA A 265 12.92 15.69 11.55
C ALA A 265 11.68 14.80 11.74
N ALA A 266 11.47 13.83 10.84
CA ALA A 266 10.40 12.85 10.95
C ALA A 266 10.53 11.99 12.21
N ALA A 267 11.74 11.50 12.52
CA ALA A 267 12.01 10.70 13.71
C ALA A 267 11.73 11.50 15.01
N PHE A 268 12.22 12.73 15.10
CA PHE A 268 11.95 13.62 16.24
C PHE A 268 10.45 13.91 16.40
N TRP A 269 9.75 14.06 15.28
CA TRP A 269 8.32 14.34 15.28
C TRP A 269 7.50 13.13 15.70
N VAL A 270 7.79 11.94 15.17
CA VAL A 270 7.19 10.68 15.61
C VAL A 270 7.46 10.46 17.10
N ALA A 271 8.69 10.69 17.56
CA ALA A 271 9.03 10.57 18.97
C ALA A 271 8.25 11.55 19.86
N ARG A 272 7.98 12.80 19.41
CA ARG A 272 7.11 13.72 20.15
C ARG A 272 5.67 13.22 20.26
N ILE A 273 5.13 12.70 19.16
CA ILE A 273 3.74 12.21 19.11
C ILE A 273 3.59 10.99 20.01
N VAL A 274 4.53 10.05 19.96
CA VAL A 274 4.54 8.88 20.84
C VAL A 274 4.63 9.32 22.30
N ARG A 275 5.52 10.26 22.64
CA ARG A 275 5.60 10.80 24.01
C ARG A 275 4.31 11.48 24.48
N GLN A 276 3.63 12.22 23.60
CA GLN A 276 2.35 12.83 23.93
C GLN A 276 1.25 11.77 24.15
N ALA A 277 1.18 10.76 23.28
CA ALA A 277 0.23 9.67 23.42
C ALA A 277 0.48 8.84 24.70
N ASP A 278 1.74 8.59 25.05
CA ASP A 278 2.09 7.88 26.28
C ASP A 278 1.78 8.72 27.53
N ALA A 279 1.97 10.04 27.47
CA ALA A 279 1.62 10.94 28.57
C ALA A 279 0.10 11.00 28.79
N GLU A 280 -0.70 11.06 27.71
CA GLU A 280 -2.16 11.02 27.78
C GLU A 280 -2.67 9.69 28.36
N ARG A 281 -2.09 8.56 27.92
CA ARG A 281 -2.39 7.23 28.47
C ARG A 281 -2.06 7.15 29.95
N ALA A 282 -0.87 7.60 30.35
CA ALA A 282 -0.47 7.59 31.75
C ALA A 282 -1.37 8.48 32.64
N ALA A 283 -1.89 9.60 32.11
CA ALA A 283 -2.84 10.45 32.81
C ALA A 283 -4.21 9.75 32.97
N ALA A 284 -4.70 9.08 31.92
CA ALA A 284 -5.95 8.32 31.99
C ALA A 284 -5.87 7.15 32.97
N ASP A 285 -4.75 6.42 33.00
CA ASP A 285 -4.53 5.31 33.93
C ASP A 285 -4.51 5.80 35.39
N ARG A 286 -3.91 6.98 35.67
CA ARG A 286 -3.93 7.59 37.00
C ARG A 286 -5.33 7.99 37.44
N ALA A 287 -6.10 8.62 36.56
CA ALA A 287 -7.49 9.00 36.86
C ALA A 287 -8.36 7.77 37.17
N ASN A 288 -8.19 6.68 36.41
CA ASN A 288 -8.89 5.42 36.69
C ASN A 288 -8.46 4.79 38.02
N ALA A 289 -7.17 4.86 38.36
CA ALA A 289 -6.67 4.36 39.64
C ALA A 289 -7.19 5.18 40.83
N GLU A 290 -7.29 6.51 40.70
CA GLU A 290 -7.88 7.38 41.72
C GLU A 290 -9.37 7.07 41.94
N LEU A 291 -10.15 6.94 40.86
CA LEU A 291 -11.56 6.56 40.94
C LEU A 291 -11.74 5.20 41.65
N ALA A 292 -10.93 4.20 41.30
CA ALA A 292 -10.97 2.89 41.95
C ALA A 292 -10.58 2.94 43.44
N LEU A 293 -9.68 3.84 43.83
CA LEU A 293 -9.34 4.05 45.24
C LEU A 293 -10.50 4.71 45.99
N THR A 294 -11.13 5.74 45.41
CA THR A 294 -12.27 6.44 46.01
C THR A 294 -13.44 5.49 46.21
N GLU A 295 -13.74 4.64 45.22
CA GLU A 295 -14.81 3.62 45.33
C GLU A 295 -14.53 2.64 46.48
N ARG A 296 -13.29 2.17 46.64
CA ARG A 296 -12.90 1.29 47.76
C ARG A 296 -13.00 1.97 49.12
N LEU A 297 -12.63 3.25 49.21
CA LEU A 297 -12.74 4.00 50.47
C LEU A 297 -14.20 4.20 50.88
N LEU A 298 -15.08 4.52 49.92
CA LEU A 298 -16.52 4.64 50.18
C LEU A 298 -17.12 3.32 50.67
N LEU A 299 -16.78 2.19 50.03
CA LEU A 299 -17.22 0.87 50.49
C LEU A 299 -16.70 0.55 51.90
N ALA A 300 -15.44 0.85 52.21
CA ALA A 300 -14.88 0.65 53.54
C ALA A 300 -15.54 1.55 54.61
N GLU A 301 -15.91 2.78 54.25
CA GLU A 301 -16.65 3.69 55.13
C GLU A 301 -18.07 3.17 55.38
N GLU A 302 -18.77 2.70 54.34
CA GLU A 302 -20.10 2.08 54.48
C GLU A 302 -20.04 0.84 55.38
N GLU A 303 -19.04 -0.03 55.22
CA GLU A 303 -18.80 -1.20 56.07
C GLU A 303 -18.51 -0.78 57.52
N ALA A 304 -17.67 0.23 57.73
CA ALA A 304 -17.35 0.74 59.06
C ALA A 304 -18.58 1.34 59.76
N VAL A 305 -19.38 2.13 59.04
CA VAL A 305 -20.64 2.70 59.54
C VAL A 305 -21.64 1.59 59.88
N ALA A 306 -21.75 0.55 59.03
CA ALA A 306 -22.59 -0.60 59.31
C ALA A 306 -22.14 -1.35 60.58
N ALA A 307 -20.83 -1.55 60.76
CA ALA A 307 -20.26 -2.20 61.93
C ALA A 307 -20.49 -1.38 63.22
N VAL A 308 -20.38 -0.05 63.17
CA VAL A 308 -20.67 0.83 64.31
C VAL A 308 -22.15 0.75 64.69
N LYS A 309 -23.07 0.81 63.72
CA LYS A 309 -24.51 0.66 63.98
C LYS A 309 -24.85 -0.70 64.60
N ASP A 310 -24.21 -1.77 64.15
CA ASP A 310 -24.41 -3.12 64.72
C ASP A 310 -23.91 -3.19 66.18
N SER A 311 -22.76 -2.57 66.48
CA SER A 311 -22.23 -2.42 67.84
C SER A 311 -23.19 -1.66 68.76
N GLU A 312 -23.69 -0.49 68.34
CA GLU A 312 -24.65 0.29 69.13
C GLU A 312 -25.93 -0.50 69.42
N ARG A 313 -26.43 -1.26 68.42
CA ARG A 313 -27.60 -2.11 68.57
C ARG A 313 -27.39 -3.20 69.63
N ARG A 314 -26.27 -3.93 69.56
CA ARG A 314 -25.90 -4.94 70.59
C ARG A 314 -25.77 -4.32 71.98
N THR A 315 -25.20 -3.12 72.06
CA THR A 315 -25.02 -2.43 73.35
C THR A 315 -26.37 -2.04 73.97
N ARG A 316 -27.32 -1.56 73.16
CA ARG A 316 -28.71 -1.32 73.60
C ARG A 316 -29.42 -2.59 74.05
N GLU A 317 -29.31 -3.66 73.27
CA GLU A 317 -29.91 -4.96 73.62
C GLU A 317 -29.38 -5.47 74.97
N LEU A 318 -28.07 -5.35 75.23
CA LEU A 318 -27.46 -5.71 76.52
C LEU A 318 -27.96 -4.83 77.68
N LEU A 319 -28.11 -3.52 77.46
CA LEU A 319 -28.63 -2.60 78.48
C LEU A 319 -30.10 -2.88 78.82
N GLU A 320 -30.92 -3.23 77.83
CA GLU A 320 -32.32 -3.64 78.06
C GLU A 320 -32.41 -4.92 78.89
N VAL A 321 -31.55 -5.92 78.61
CA VAL A 321 -31.49 -7.18 79.38
C VAL A 321 -31.06 -6.94 80.82
N LEU A 322 -30.04 -6.09 81.04
CA LEU A 322 -29.56 -5.77 82.39
C LEU A 322 -30.56 -4.92 83.19
N GLY A 323 -31.30 -4.02 82.52
CA GLY A 323 -32.34 -3.21 83.16
C GLY A 323 -33.57 -4.00 83.63
N HIS A 324 -33.82 -5.19 83.06
CA HIS A 324 -34.89 -6.09 83.52
C HIS A 324 -34.46 -7.02 84.67
N ALA A 325 -33.18 -7.03 85.05
CA ALA A 325 -32.62 -7.89 86.09
C ALA A 325 -32.43 -7.19 87.46
N ALA A 326 -32.80 -5.92 87.57
CA ALA A 326 -32.79 -5.11 88.80
C ALA A 326 -34.23 -4.88 89.30
#